data_AF-A0A925XJD2-F1
#
_entry.id   AF-A0A925XJD2-F1
#
_cell.length_a   1.000
_cell.length_b   1.000
_cell.length_c   1.000
_cell.angle_alpha   90.00
_cell.angle_beta   90.00
_cell.angle_gamma   90.00
#
_symmetry.space_group_name_H-M   'P 1'
#
loop_
_entity.id
_entity.type
_entity.pdbx_description
1 polymer ?
#
loop_
_entity_poly.entity_id
_entity_poly.type
_entity_poly.pdbx_seq_one_letter_code
_entity_poly.pdbx_strand_id
1 'polypeptide(L)'
;MRVGLCWLFVFVLSWVASVQAELVRFEITQREPFAEGHSFGEVGPYEKIVGRAYFALDPNLRQNEAVVDLRLAPRNAAGRVEFWADLCILAPADPTKGNGALLYDVNNRGNKLALGMFNYGGNNNPTTKEHAGDGFLMRHGFTVVWSGWDGELLPGGDR
;
A
#
# COMPACT_ATOMS: atom_id res chain seq x y z
N MET A 1 18.01 -63.15 11.57
CA MET A 1 17.55 -61.89 12.19
C MET A 1 17.72 -60.76 11.18
N ARG A 2 16.62 -60.23 10.64
CA ARG A 2 16.62 -58.98 9.84
C ARG A 2 15.71 -58.01 10.57
N VAL A 3 16.28 -56.94 11.11
CA VAL A 3 15.54 -55.88 11.79
C VAL A 3 15.14 -54.87 10.71
N GLY A 4 13.86 -54.84 10.34
CA GLY A 4 13.31 -53.89 9.39
C GLY A 4 13.07 -52.55 10.08
N LEU A 5 13.80 -51.51 9.67
CA LEU A 5 13.63 -50.14 10.15
C LEU A 5 12.40 -49.52 9.46
N CYS A 6 11.30 -49.36 10.21
CA CYS A 6 10.07 -48.75 9.73
C CYS A 6 10.20 -47.23 9.87
N TRP A 7 10.33 -46.51 8.75
CA TRP A 7 10.36 -45.04 8.74
C TRP A 7 8.92 -44.50 8.77
N LEU A 8 8.52 -43.92 9.90
CA LEU A 8 7.26 -43.18 10.02
C LEU A 8 7.45 -41.79 9.38
N PHE A 9 6.90 -41.59 8.18
CA PHE A 9 6.77 -40.27 7.58
C PHE A 9 5.58 -39.54 8.22
N VAL A 10 5.86 -38.55 9.06
CA VAL A 10 4.85 -37.62 9.58
C VAL A 10 4.58 -36.56 8.51
N PHE A 11 3.46 -36.67 7.82
CA PHE A 11 2.95 -35.61 6.96
C PHE A 11 2.27 -34.55 7.84
N VAL A 12 2.92 -33.40 8.00
CA VAL A 12 2.29 -32.21 8.61
C VAL A 12 1.45 -31.54 7.53
N LEU A 13 0.12 -31.74 7.59
CA LEU A 13 -0.84 -30.98 6.79
C LEU A 13 -0.99 -29.59 7.41
N SER A 14 -0.25 -28.62 6.90
CA SER A 14 -0.43 -27.21 7.23
C SER A 14 -1.73 -26.71 6.57
N TRP A 15 -2.76 -26.51 7.40
CA TRP A 15 -3.93 -25.74 7.00
C TRP A 15 -3.51 -24.28 6.80
N VAL A 16 -3.41 -23.86 5.55
CA VAL A 16 -3.27 -22.45 5.20
C VAL A 16 -4.66 -21.83 5.34
N ALA A 17 -4.93 -21.17 6.45
CA ALA A 17 -6.15 -20.38 6.58
C ALA A 17 -6.05 -19.19 5.60
N SER A 18 -7.03 -19.06 4.71
CA SER A 18 -7.14 -17.89 3.84
C SER A 18 -7.39 -16.66 4.71
N VAL A 19 -6.45 -15.73 4.74
CA VAL A 19 -6.63 -14.42 5.39
C VAL A 19 -7.29 -13.49 4.38
N GLN A 20 -8.48 -13.00 4.71
CA GLN A 20 -9.16 -11.97 3.92
C GLN A 20 -8.79 -10.60 4.45
N ALA A 21 -8.25 -9.73 3.60
CA ALA A 21 -7.80 -8.39 3.98
C ALA A 21 -8.97 -7.38 4.14
N GLU A 22 -10.23 -7.83 4.02
CA GLU A 22 -11.47 -7.04 4.05
C GLU A 22 -11.51 -5.83 3.09
N LEU A 23 -10.54 -5.75 2.18
CA LEU A 23 -10.51 -4.84 1.05
C LEU A 23 -11.45 -5.37 -0.03
N VAL A 24 -12.45 -4.56 -0.39
CA VAL A 24 -13.50 -4.95 -1.33
C VAL A 24 -13.36 -4.31 -2.71
N ARG A 25 -12.65 -3.17 -2.81
CA ARG A 25 -12.47 -2.47 -4.09
C ARG A 25 -11.23 -1.57 -4.07
N PHE A 26 -10.46 -1.60 -5.15
CA PHE A 26 -9.53 -0.53 -5.51
C PHE A 26 -10.15 0.30 -6.63
N GLU A 27 -10.13 1.62 -6.45
CA GLU A 27 -10.55 2.58 -7.46
C GLU A 27 -9.37 3.46 -7.83
N ILE A 28 -8.94 3.44 -9.08
CA ILE A 28 -7.92 4.36 -9.60
C ILE A 28 -8.64 5.56 -10.19
N THR A 29 -8.40 6.73 -9.64
CA THR A 29 -9.03 7.99 -10.08
C THR A 29 -8.14 8.75 -11.05
N GLN A 30 -6.82 8.58 -10.96
CA GLN A 30 -5.86 9.24 -11.84
C GLN A 30 -4.62 8.37 -12.03
N ARG A 31 -4.08 8.42 -13.25
CA ARG A 31 -2.78 7.88 -13.61
C ARG A 31 -2.09 8.85 -14.56
N GLU A 32 -0.87 9.23 -14.24
CA GLU A 32 -0.11 10.19 -15.04
C GLU A 32 1.40 9.93 -14.96
N PRO A 33 2.19 10.38 -15.95
CA PRO A 33 3.65 10.34 -15.87
C PRO A 33 4.13 11.13 -14.65
N PHE A 34 5.00 10.52 -13.84
CA PHE A 34 5.71 11.22 -12.77
C PHE A 34 6.93 11.95 -13.34
N ALA A 35 7.25 13.13 -12.79
CA ALA A 35 8.40 13.93 -13.16
C ALA A 35 8.47 14.20 -14.67
N GLU A 36 7.33 14.56 -15.27
CA GLU A 36 7.19 14.80 -16.72
C GLU A 36 7.65 13.61 -17.60
N GLY A 37 7.64 12.37 -17.07
CA GLY A 37 8.16 11.19 -17.78
C GLY A 37 9.68 11.07 -17.77
N HIS A 38 10.37 11.78 -16.87
CA HIS A 38 11.82 11.66 -16.69
C HIS A 38 12.21 10.21 -16.38
N SER A 39 13.26 9.73 -17.05
CA SER A 39 13.80 8.38 -16.83
C SER A 39 14.82 8.37 -15.70
N PHE A 40 14.66 7.43 -14.77
CA PHE A 40 15.53 7.27 -13.61
C PHE A 40 16.51 6.09 -13.81
N GLY A 41 17.63 6.37 -14.48
CA GLY A 41 18.62 5.33 -14.82
C GLY A 41 18.01 4.23 -15.69
N GLU A 42 18.45 2.99 -15.49
CA GLU A 42 18.03 1.81 -16.27
C GLU A 42 16.60 1.33 -15.96
N VAL A 43 16.00 1.82 -14.86
CA VAL A 43 14.61 1.51 -14.48
C VAL A 43 13.63 2.21 -15.41
N GLY A 44 13.99 3.39 -15.92
CA GLY A 44 13.18 4.17 -16.85
C GLY A 44 12.19 5.11 -16.15
N PRO A 45 11.14 5.55 -16.87
CA PRO A 45 10.16 6.49 -16.33
C PRO A 45 9.25 5.85 -15.29
N TYR A 46 8.63 6.69 -14.48
CA TYR A 46 7.69 6.31 -13.43
C TYR A 46 6.31 6.89 -13.72
N GLU A 47 5.28 6.23 -13.18
CA GLU A 47 3.90 6.74 -13.13
C GLU A 47 3.52 7.12 -11.71
N LYS A 48 2.69 8.16 -11.58
CA LYS A 48 1.91 8.47 -10.39
C LYS A 48 0.51 7.92 -10.56
N ILE A 49 0.07 7.12 -9.60
CA ILE A 49 -1.25 6.51 -9.56
C ILE A 49 -1.94 6.99 -8.29
N VAL A 50 -3.10 7.64 -8.44
CA VAL A 50 -3.91 8.13 -7.33
C VAL A 50 -5.24 7.40 -7.35
N GLY A 51 -5.76 7.09 -6.16
CA GLY A 51 -6.99 6.32 -6.04
C GLY A 51 -7.49 6.19 -4.61
N ARG A 52 -8.40 5.24 -4.42
CA ARG A 52 -8.99 4.89 -3.12
C ARG A 52 -9.04 3.38 -2.93
N ALA A 53 -8.75 2.95 -1.72
CA ALA A 53 -8.95 1.59 -1.23
C ALA A 53 -10.22 1.54 -0.37
N TYR A 54 -11.16 0.67 -0.69
CA TYR A 54 -12.43 0.51 0.03
C TYR A 54 -12.45 -0.78 0.83
N PHE A 55 -12.92 -0.69 2.07
CA PHE A 55 -12.92 -1.78 3.05
C PHE A 55 -14.34 -2.02 3.60
N ALA A 56 -14.62 -3.26 4.00
CA ALA A 56 -15.88 -3.63 4.65
C ALA A 56 -15.65 -4.63 5.80
N LEU A 57 -15.58 -4.13 7.04
CA LEU A 57 -15.29 -4.95 8.21
C LEU A 57 -16.53 -5.61 8.80
N ASP A 58 -16.39 -6.87 9.24
CA ASP A 58 -17.34 -7.48 10.16
C ASP A 58 -17.07 -7.00 11.60
N PRO A 59 -17.99 -6.24 12.23
CA PRO A 59 -17.80 -5.73 13.59
C PRO A 59 -17.86 -6.82 14.69
N ASN A 60 -18.30 -8.03 14.35
CA ASN A 60 -18.37 -9.16 15.27
C ASN A 60 -17.17 -10.10 15.14
N LEU A 61 -16.30 -9.88 14.16
CA LEU A 61 -15.09 -10.68 13.97
C LEU A 61 -14.12 -10.43 15.14
N ARG A 62 -13.62 -11.51 15.77
CA ARG A 62 -12.74 -11.45 16.94
C ARG A 62 -11.52 -10.54 16.72
N GLN A 63 -10.98 -10.56 15.50
CA GLN A 63 -9.83 -9.76 15.08
C GLN A 63 -10.10 -8.25 15.14
N ASN A 64 -11.36 -7.85 15.04
CA ASN A 64 -11.79 -6.45 15.02
C ASN A 64 -12.28 -5.97 16.40
N GLU A 65 -12.28 -6.81 17.44
CA GLU A 65 -12.79 -6.46 18.78
C GLU A 65 -12.03 -5.30 19.44
N ALA A 66 -10.77 -5.10 19.08
CA ALA A 66 -9.94 -4.02 19.60
C ALA A 66 -10.24 -2.65 18.95
N VAL A 67 -11.00 -2.61 17.85
CA VAL A 67 -11.37 -1.36 17.19
C VAL A 67 -12.53 -0.73 17.96
N VAL A 68 -12.21 0.35 18.67
CA VAL A 68 -13.17 1.12 19.47
C VAL A 68 -14.33 1.60 18.58
N ASP A 69 -15.54 1.54 19.12
CA ASP A 69 -16.80 1.96 18.49
C ASP A 69 -17.17 1.28 17.15
N LEU A 70 -16.40 0.32 16.66
CA LEU A 70 -16.70 -0.38 15.41
C LEU A 70 -18.09 -1.04 15.44
N ARG A 71 -18.50 -1.58 16.59
CA ARG A 71 -19.83 -2.18 16.76
C ARG A 71 -20.97 -1.17 16.74
N LEU A 72 -20.68 0.10 17.04
CA LEU A 72 -21.63 1.21 17.05
C LEU A 72 -21.74 1.90 15.68
N ALA A 73 -20.77 1.69 14.78
CA ALA A 73 -20.76 2.30 13.46
C ALA A 73 -21.96 1.82 12.59
N PRO A 74 -22.46 2.69 11.68
CA PRO A 74 -23.46 2.30 10.69
C PRO A 74 -23.00 1.09 9.85
N ARG A 75 -23.95 0.24 9.48
CA ARG A 75 -23.70 -1.00 8.74
C ARG A 75 -24.43 -0.99 7.41
N ASN A 76 -23.80 -1.54 6.37
CA ASN A 76 -24.45 -1.76 5.08
C ASN A 76 -25.46 -2.92 5.15
N ALA A 77 -26.14 -3.22 4.03
CA ALA A 77 -27.14 -4.29 3.95
C ALA A 77 -26.56 -5.70 4.24
N ALA A 78 -25.25 -5.88 4.11
CA ALA A 78 -24.55 -7.11 4.46
C ALA A 78 -24.10 -7.15 5.93
N GLY A 79 -24.47 -6.14 6.74
CA GLY A 79 -24.11 -6.06 8.15
C GLY A 79 -22.67 -5.63 8.42
N ARG A 80 -21.96 -5.10 7.42
CA ARG A 80 -20.54 -4.70 7.50
C ARG A 80 -20.38 -3.19 7.64
N VAL A 81 -19.29 -2.77 8.29
CA VAL A 81 -18.91 -1.36 8.42
C VAL A 81 -18.00 -0.99 7.26
N GLU A 82 -18.39 0.02 6.48
CA GLU A 82 -17.66 0.46 5.29
C GLU A 82 -16.83 1.71 5.57
N PHE A 83 -15.61 1.73 5.04
CA PHE A 83 -14.76 2.92 5.02
C PHE A 83 -13.79 2.85 3.84
N TRP A 84 -13.04 3.91 3.62
CA TRP A 84 -12.06 3.98 2.55
C TRP A 84 -10.83 4.79 2.99
N ALA A 85 -9.73 4.59 2.28
CA ALA A 85 -8.50 5.37 2.42
C ALA A 85 -8.03 5.86 1.05
N ASP A 86 -7.56 7.10 0.97
CA ASP A 86 -6.87 7.60 -0.22
C ASP A 86 -5.56 6.83 -0.43
N LEU A 87 -5.12 6.73 -1.68
CA LEU A 87 -3.94 6.01 -2.12
C LEU A 87 -3.15 6.86 -3.11
N CYS A 88 -1.84 6.92 -2.93
CA CYS A 88 -0.90 7.47 -3.92
C CYS A 88 0.26 6.48 -4.09
N ILE A 89 0.59 6.16 -5.34
CA ILE A 89 1.65 5.22 -5.70
C ILE A 89 2.56 5.87 -6.72
N LEU A 90 3.87 5.74 -6.52
CA LEU A 90 4.88 5.93 -7.56
C LEU A 90 5.45 4.57 -7.93
N ALA A 91 5.30 4.17 -9.20
CA ALA A 91 5.76 2.88 -9.70
C ALA A 91 6.50 3.02 -11.04
N PRO A 92 7.46 2.13 -11.36
CA PRO A 92 8.02 2.04 -12.70
C PRO A 92 6.92 1.91 -13.75
N ALA A 93 7.01 2.68 -14.84
CA ALA A 93 6.05 2.58 -15.95
C ALA A 93 6.11 1.22 -16.66
N ASP A 94 7.29 0.59 -16.66
CA ASP A 94 7.47 -0.83 -16.97
C ASP A 94 7.58 -1.62 -15.65
N PRO A 95 6.53 -2.35 -15.23
CA PRO A 95 6.54 -3.08 -13.96
C PRO A 95 7.65 -4.15 -13.87
N THR A 96 8.18 -4.64 -15.00
CA THR A 96 9.27 -5.62 -15.02
C THR A 96 10.61 -5.03 -14.60
N LYS A 97 10.72 -3.70 -14.57
CA LYS A 97 11.90 -2.95 -14.14
C LYS A 97 11.91 -2.62 -12.64
N GLY A 98 10.83 -2.94 -11.93
CA GLY A 98 10.80 -2.81 -10.48
C GLY A 98 11.75 -3.80 -9.79
N ASN A 99 12.26 -3.42 -8.62
CA ASN A 99 13.14 -4.27 -7.83
C ASN A 99 12.40 -5.30 -6.96
N GLY A 100 11.07 -5.38 -7.09
CA GLY A 100 10.21 -6.26 -6.31
C GLY A 100 9.94 -5.81 -4.87
N ALA A 101 10.46 -4.65 -4.46
CA ALA A 101 10.26 -4.10 -3.12
C ALA A 101 9.29 -2.91 -3.14
N LEU A 102 8.40 -2.91 -2.14
CA LEU A 102 7.48 -1.82 -1.86
C LEU A 102 7.99 -1.04 -0.64
N LEU A 103 8.15 0.27 -0.81
CA LEU A 103 8.37 1.20 0.29
C LEU A 103 7.02 1.83 0.66
N TYR A 104 6.43 1.32 1.74
CA TYR A 104 5.20 1.90 2.30
C TYR A 104 5.57 3.00 3.29
N ASP A 105 5.20 4.23 2.98
CA ASP A 105 5.38 5.37 3.86
C ASP A 105 4.09 5.63 4.63
N VAL A 106 4.12 5.29 5.92
CA VAL A 106 3.09 5.67 6.88
C VAL A 106 3.16 7.18 7.04
N ASN A 107 2.28 7.88 6.32
CA ASN A 107 2.27 9.32 6.28
C ASN A 107 2.20 9.91 7.71
N ASN A 108 2.88 11.05 7.92
CA ASN A 108 2.87 11.72 9.22
C ASN A 108 1.95 12.93 9.17
N ARG A 109 0.76 12.82 9.78
CA ARG A 109 -0.30 13.85 9.71
C ARG A 109 -0.56 14.28 8.26
N GLY A 110 -0.72 13.29 7.37
CA GLY A 110 -0.96 13.49 5.94
C GLY A 110 0.29 13.81 5.10
N ASN A 111 1.46 14.01 5.72
CA ASN A 111 2.68 14.33 4.98
C ASN A 111 3.32 13.10 4.34
N LYS A 112 3.66 13.21 3.06
CA LYS A 112 4.39 12.19 2.28
C LYS A 112 5.89 12.44 2.42
N LEU A 113 6.56 11.67 3.27
CA LEU A 113 7.92 11.95 3.73
C LEU A 113 9.00 11.19 2.97
N ALA A 114 8.69 10.05 2.36
CA ALA A 114 9.68 9.17 1.75
C ALA A 114 10.58 9.87 0.74
N LEU A 115 10.04 10.70 -0.15
CA LEU A 115 10.87 11.42 -1.14
C LEU A 115 11.78 12.47 -0.49
N GLY A 116 11.34 13.12 0.59
CA GLY A 116 12.18 14.04 1.35
C GLY A 116 13.30 13.33 2.11
N MET A 117 13.00 12.15 2.68
CA MET A 117 13.98 11.37 3.45
C MET A 117 15.03 10.67 2.58
N PHE A 118 14.61 10.09 1.45
CA PHE A 118 15.48 9.23 0.64
C PHE A 118 16.00 9.90 -0.63
N ASN A 119 15.28 10.88 -1.18
CA ASN A 119 15.68 11.52 -2.43
C ASN A 119 16.06 13.00 -2.29
N TYR A 120 16.02 13.59 -1.09
CA TYR A 120 16.19 15.04 -0.89
C TYR A 120 15.19 15.91 -1.69
N GLY A 121 14.04 15.35 -2.05
CA GLY A 121 12.96 16.04 -2.77
C GLY A 121 11.70 16.15 -1.90
N GLY A 122 10.55 15.85 -2.50
CA GLY A 122 9.28 15.67 -1.80
C GLY A 122 8.27 16.81 -1.95
N ASN A 123 7.01 16.41 -1.86
CA ASN A 123 5.81 17.23 -1.84
C ASN A 123 4.65 16.30 -1.42
N ASN A 124 3.54 16.84 -0.89
CA ASN A 124 2.36 16.01 -0.60
C ASN A 124 1.58 15.62 -1.88
N ASN A 125 1.83 16.28 -3.01
CA ASN A 125 1.42 15.87 -4.34
C ASN A 125 2.66 15.76 -5.27
N PRO A 126 3.50 14.72 -5.12
CA PRO A 126 4.71 14.57 -5.90
C PRO A 126 4.36 14.43 -7.38
N THR A 127 4.83 15.34 -8.24
CA THR A 127 4.37 15.41 -9.65
C THR A 127 5.53 15.82 -10.53
N THR A 128 6.32 16.81 -10.11
CA THR A 128 7.40 17.35 -10.93
C THR A 128 8.73 16.65 -10.72
N LYS A 129 9.68 16.89 -11.63
CA LYS A 129 11.06 16.42 -11.46
C LYS A 129 11.72 16.94 -10.20
N GLU A 130 11.44 18.16 -9.77
CA GLU A 130 11.96 18.71 -8.50
C GLU A 130 11.44 17.92 -7.30
N HIS A 131 10.17 17.49 -7.33
CA HIS A 131 9.60 16.65 -6.26
C HIS A 131 10.29 15.28 -6.17
N ALA A 132 10.86 14.78 -7.28
CA ALA A 132 11.63 13.54 -7.28
C ALA A 132 12.98 13.68 -6.55
N GLY A 133 13.48 14.90 -6.37
CA GLY A 133 14.80 15.18 -5.80
C GLY A 133 15.90 14.57 -6.65
N ASP A 134 16.83 13.87 -6.01
CA ASP A 134 17.85 13.12 -6.73
C ASP A 134 17.27 11.87 -7.42
N GLY A 135 16.12 11.33 -7.01
CA GLY A 135 15.52 10.13 -7.59
C GLY A 135 16.15 8.80 -7.11
N PHE A 136 16.81 8.76 -5.94
CA PHE A 136 17.44 7.54 -5.40
C PHE A 136 16.51 6.33 -5.42
N LEU A 137 15.31 6.43 -4.85
CA LEU A 137 14.35 5.33 -4.80
C LEU A 137 13.96 4.83 -6.21
N MET A 138 13.80 5.75 -7.17
CA MET A 138 13.38 5.44 -8.53
C MET A 138 14.50 4.75 -9.32
N ARG A 139 15.74 5.23 -9.19
CA ARG A 139 16.92 4.60 -9.80
C ARG A 139 17.16 3.18 -9.31
N HIS A 140 16.66 2.84 -8.13
CA HIS A 140 16.76 1.50 -7.55
C HIS A 140 15.49 0.66 -7.76
N GLY A 141 14.48 1.15 -8.47
CA GLY A 141 13.32 0.34 -8.87
C GLY A 141 12.27 0.14 -7.80
N PHE A 142 12.28 0.92 -6.71
CA PHE A 142 11.25 0.80 -5.67
C PHE A 142 9.89 1.25 -6.18
N THR A 143 8.83 0.56 -5.74
CA THR A 143 7.46 1.11 -5.74
C THR A 143 7.23 1.82 -4.42
N VAL A 144 6.83 3.09 -4.46
CA VAL A 144 6.57 3.88 -3.24
C VAL A 144 5.07 4.05 -3.07
N VAL A 145 4.55 3.78 -1.89
CA VAL A 145 3.11 3.80 -1.61
C VAL A 145 2.80 4.61 -0.37
N TRP A 146 1.76 5.43 -0.46
CA TRP A 146 1.14 6.14 0.65
C TRP A 146 -0.35 5.82 0.69
N SER A 147 -0.91 5.69 1.88
CA SER A 147 -2.37 5.73 2.07
C SER A 147 -2.78 6.60 3.25
N GLY A 148 -3.97 7.18 3.17
CA GLY A 148 -4.59 7.93 4.26
C GLY A 148 -4.90 7.05 5.48
N TRP A 149 -4.79 7.59 6.68
CA TRP A 149 -5.12 6.87 7.92
C TRP A 149 -5.68 7.78 9.03
N ASP A 150 -5.33 9.07 9.02
CA ASP A 150 -5.78 10.06 9.99
C ASP A 150 -7.02 10.80 9.47
N GLY A 151 -8.15 10.62 10.14
CA GLY A 151 -9.44 11.24 9.81
C GLY A 151 -9.66 12.62 10.44
N GLU A 152 -8.72 13.12 11.25
CA GLU A 152 -8.87 14.39 11.98
C GLU A 152 -8.31 15.59 11.21
N LEU A 153 -7.64 15.35 10.08
CA LEU A 153 -7.02 16.40 9.29
C LEU A 153 -8.05 17.16 8.44
N LEU A 154 -7.93 18.49 8.45
CA LEU A 154 -8.65 19.34 7.52
C LEU A 154 -7.94 19.38 6.16
N PRO A 155 -8.67 19.53 5.03
CA PRO A 155 -8.07 19.66 3.71
C PRO A 155 -7.07 20.82 3.65
N GLY A 156 -5.89 20.59 3.04
CA GLY A 156 -4.92 21.66 2.78
C GLY A 156 -3.48 21.18 2.64
N GLY A 157 -2.69 21.93 1.86
CA GLY A 157 -1.28 21.59 1.60
C GLY A 157 -1.12 20.25 0.86
N ASP A 158 -2.09 19.93 -0.01
CA ASP A 158 -2.20 18.70 -0.80
C ASP A 158 -2.19 17.41 0.02
N ARG A 159 -2.75 17.46 1.24
CA ARG A 159 -2.93 16.33 2.15
C ARG A 159 -4.35 15.79 2.08
#